data_AF-A0A4Q4VVF8-F1
#
_entry.id   AF-A0A4Q4VVF8-F1
#
_cell.length_a   1.000
_cell.length_b   1.000
_cell.length_c   1.000
_cell.angle_alpha   90.00
_cell.angle_beta   90.00
_cell.angle_gamma   90.00
#
_symmetry.space_group_name_H-M   'P 1'
#
loop_
_entity.id
_entity.type
_entity.pdbx_description
1 polymer ?
#
loop_
_entity_poly.entity_id
_entity_poly.type
_entity_poly.pdbx_seq_one_letter_code
_entity_poly.pdbx_strand_id
1 'polypeptide(L)'
;MFLYRFTLKWMFGMPKNALETYNADDSGPLATPYSGSNVAPEARIDYLLHQNFLRQWSGPNLTHTTKRFKRALRSRIDLLDFTGIWKEVDDFYQMFAKVVSASLIESIFGPALLRLNPGFVENLWTYDDCVPWLVRGVPSFLIPGSYRIRDDLRHQIKGWYKYARQEFHESAIDPDGDGDPFWGSEFVRYLQNNLSEWGHDDDALSAQDLGTIWG
;
A
#
# COMPACT_ATOMS: atom_id res chain seq x y z
N MET A 1 -15.80 -9.91 1.04
CA MET A 1 -15.34 -10.19 -0.34
C MET A 1 -15.86 -9.27 -1.47
N PHE A 2 -17.17 -9.01 -1.70
CA PHE A 2 -17.62 -8.27 -2.91
C PHE A 2 -17.01 -6.86 -3.06
N LEU A 3 -17.06 -6.04 -2.01
CA LEU A 3 -16.52 -4.67 -2.04
C LEU A 3 -15.01 -4.66 -2.30
N TYR A 4 -14.26 -5.55 -1.64
CA TYR A 4 -12.82 -5.66 -1.80
C TYR A 4 -12.40 -6.04 -3.22
N ARG A 5 -13.05 -7.05 -3.83
CA ARG A 5 -12.82 -7.41 -5.24
C ARG A 5 -13.19 -6.27 -6.20
N PHE A 6 -14.26 -5.55 -5.86
CA PHE A 6 -14.72 -4.41 -6.64
C PHE A 6 -13.68 -3.29 -6.64
N THR A 7 -13.13 -2.93 -5.48
CA THR A 7 -12.09 -1.89 -5.38
C THR A 7 -10.79 -2.33 -6.06
N LEU A 8 -10.33 -3.57 -5.83
CA LEU A 8 -9.14 -4.13 -6.51
C LEU A 8 -9.27 -4.06 -8.04
N LYS A 9 -10.43 -4.42 -8.59
CA LYS A 9 -10.67 -4.36 -10.02
C LYS A 9 -10.71 -2.91 -10.55
N TRP A 10 -11.58 -2.08 -9.97
CA TRP A 10 -11.95 -0.81 -10.58
C TRP A 10 -11.05 0.34 -10.15
N MET A 11 -10.78 0.45 -8.85
CA MET A 11 -9.91 1.49 -8.32
C MET A 11 -8.46 1.17 -8.66
N PHE A 12 -7.99 -0.03 -8.31
CA PHE A 12 -6.55 -0.33 -8.35
C PHE A 12 -6.09 -1.10 -9.59
N GLY A 13 -7.01 -1.53 -10.46
CA GLY A 13 -6.67 -2.10 -11.77
C GLY A 13 -6.06 -3.49 -11.71
N MET A 14 -6.42 -4.29 -10.70
CA MET A 14 -5.94 -5.67 -10.56
C MET A 14 -6.31 -6.51 -11.79
N PRO A 15 -5.36 -7.29 -12.35
CA PRO A 15 -5.60 -8.19 -13.48
C PRO A 15 -6.69 -9.23 -13.20
N LYS A 16 -7.39 -9.65 -14.26
CA LYS A 16 -8.52 -10.59 -14.15
C LYS A 16 -8.09 -11.95 -13.57
N ASN A 17 -6.94 -12.48 -13.99
CA ASN A 17 -6.39 -13.75 -13.48
C ASN A 17 -6.14 -13.69 -11.97
N ALA A 18 -5.61 -12.57 -11.44
CA ALA A 18 -5.40 -12.42 -10.00
C ALA A 18 -6.74 -12.30 -9.25
N LEU A 19 -7.73 -11.61 -9.84
CA LEU A 19 -9.09 -11.52 -9.27
C LEU A 19 -9.77 -12.89 -9.15
N GLU A 20 -9.37 -13.91 -9.93
CA GLU A 20 -9.92 -15.26 -9.84
C GLU A 20 -9.56 -15.93 -8.51
N THR A 21 -8.38 -15.68 -7.95
CA THR A 21 -8.00 -16.16 -6.61
C THR A 21 -8.96 -15.64 -5.54
N TYR A 22 -9.29 -14.36 -5.58
CA TYR A 22 -10.27 -13.76 -4.66
C TYR A 22 -11.71 -14.18 -4.97
N ASN A 23 -12.02 -14.63 -6.19
CA ASN A 23 -13.34 -15.13 -6.52
C ASN A 23 -13.56 -16.57 -6.07
N ALA A 24 -12.48 -17.36 -6.00
CA ALA A 24 -12.51 -18.75 -5.58
C ALA A 24 -12.63 -18.92 -4.06
N ASP A 25 -12.30 -17.90 -3.27
CA ASP A 25 -12.44 -17.93 -1.81
C ASP A 25 -13.82 -17.43 -1.37
N ASP A 26 -14.67 -18.36 -0.92
CA ASP A 26 -15.97 -18.10 -0.31
C ASP A 26 -15.97 -18.34 1.21
N SER A 27 -14.79 -18.53 1.81
CA SER A 27 -14.64 -18.92 3.21
C SER A 27 -14.78 -17.75 4.20
N GLY A 28 -14.53 -16.52 3.74
CA GLY A 28 -14.63 -15.29 4.53
C GLY A 28 -13.46 -15.03 5.49
N PRO A 29 -13.42 -13.85 6.14
CA PRO A 29 -12.25 -13.32 6.84
C PRO A 29 -12.07 -13.81 8.29
N LEU A 30 -12.99 -14.65 8.79
CA LEU A 30 -13.01 -15.12 10.18
C LEU A 30 -12.21 -16.41 10.34
N ALA A 31 -11.77 -16.72 11.56
CA ALA A 31 -11.07 -17.98 11.84
C ALA A 31 -11.90 -19.21 11.42
N THR A 32 -13.18 -19.21 11.78
CA THR A 32 -14.14 -20.21 11.30
C THR A 32 -14.63 -19.82 9.89
N PRO A 33 -14.46 -20.69 8.88
CA PRO A 33 -14.98 -20.42 7.55
C PRO A 33 -16.52 -20.39 7.54
N TYR A 34 -17.10 -19.70 6.56
CA TYR A 34 -18.55 -19.70 6.36
C TYR A 34 -19.08 -21.12 6.12
N SER A 35 -20.33 -21.35 6.56
CA SER A 35 -20.98 -22.64 6.41
C SER A 35 -21.08 -23.02 4.93
N GLY A 36 -20.58 -24.21 4.58
CA GLY A 36 -20.61 -24.74 3.21
C GLY A 36 -19.35 -24.46 2.37
N SER A 37 -18.43 -23.59 2.83
CA SER A 37 -17.14 -23.40 2.17
C SER A 37 -16.26 -24.63 2.33
N ASN A 38 -15.63 -25.07 1.23
CA ASN A 38 -14.65 -26.16 1.21
C ASN A 38 -13.24 -25.67 0.83
N VAL A 39 -12.99 -24.36 0.89
CA VAL A 39 -11.69 -23.76 0.61
C VAL A 39 -10.66 -24.27 1.62
N ALA A 40 -9.54 -24.81 1.12
CA ALA A 40 -8.44 -25.29 1.96
C ALA A 40 -7.83 -24.13 2.77
N PRO A 41 -7.37 -24.34 4.02
CA PRO A 41 -6.88 -23.27 4.91
C PRO A 41 -5.86 -22.32 4.26
N GLU A 42 -4.94 -22.85 3.47
CA GLU A 42 -3.89 -22.13 2.74
C GLU A 42 -4.40 -21.30 1.56
N ALA A 43 -5.61 -21.59 1.06
CA ALA A 43 -6.25 -20.87 -0.04
C ALA A 43 -7.28 -19.82 0.44
N ARG A 44 -7.43 -19.64 1.77
CA ARG A 44 -8.37 -18.68 2.37
C ARG A 44 -7.79 -17.26 2.38
N ILE A 45 -7.60 -16.69 1.20
CA ILE A 45 -6.95 -15.39 1.00
C ILE A 45 -7.62 -14.24 1.80
N ASP A 46 -8.95 -14.22 1.94
CA ASP A 46 -9.66 -13.19 2.72
C ASP A 46 -9.27 -13.28 4.21
N TYR A 47 -9.26 -14.50 4.75
CA TYR A 47 -8.81 -14.76 6.12
C TYR A 47 -7.35 -14.39 6.32
N LEU A 48 -6.45 -14.86 5.45
CA LEU A 48 -5.01 -14.67 5.61
C LEU A 48 -4.63 -13.19 5.53
N LEU A 49 -5.18 -12.44 4.56
CA LEU A 49 -4.94 -11.01 4.45
C LEU A 49 -5.54 -10.23 5.63
N HIS A 50 -6.77 -10.57 6.05
CA HIS A 50 -7.41 -9.92 7.19
C HIS A 50 -6.67 -10.18 8.51
N GLN A 51 -6.22 -11.42 8.75
CA GLN A 51 -5.43 -11.77 9.93
C GLN A 51 -4.09 -11.05 9.93
N ASN A 52 -3.39 -11.03 8.80
CA ASN A 52 -2.13 -10.32 8.69
C ASN A 52 -2.31 -8.82 8.96
N PHE A 53 -3.35 -8.22 8.37
CA PHE A 53 -3.69 -6.82 8.64
C PHE A 53 -3.95 -6.58 10.13
N LEU A 54 -4.84 -7.35 10.76
CA LEU A 54 -5.12 -7.18 12.20
C LEU A 54 -3.89 -7.39 13.07
N ARG A 55 -3.06 -8.40 12.76
CA ARG A 55 -1.84 -8.69 13.49
C ARG A 55 -0.88 -7.51 13.46
N GLN A 56 -0.65 -6.91 12.29
CA GLN A 56 0.35 -5.86 12.11
C GLN A 56 -0.14 -4.49 12.58
N TRP A 57 -1.45 -4.26 12.48
CA TRP A 57 -2.07 -2.97 12.78
C TRP A 57 -2.75 -2.90 14.15
N SER A 58 -2.54 -3.90 15.00
CA SER A 58 -3.09 -3.93 16.36
C SER A 58 -2.05 -4.25 17.42
N GLY A 59 -2.28 -3.75 18.64
CA GLY A 59 -1.50 -4.13 19.81
C GLY A 59 0.00 -3.80 19.67
N PRO A 60 0.90 -4.64 20.22
CA PRO A 60 2.33 -4.38 20.25
C PRO A 60 2.99 -4.22 18.87
N ASN A 61 2.49 -4.91 17.84
CA ASN A 61 3.12 -4.91 16.52
C ASN A 61 3.05 -3.54 15.82
N LEU A 62 2.03 -2.74 16.12
CA LEU A 62 1.90 -1.36 15.60
C LEU A 62 2.98 -0.41 16.17
N THR A 63 3.65 -0.78 17.27
CA THR A 63 4.60 0.08 17.98
C THR A 63 5.78 0.49 17.11
N HIS A 64 6.30 -0.44 16.30
CA HIS A 64 7.50 -0.23 15.49
C HIS A 64 7.22 0.71 14.31
N THR A 65 6.15 0.44 13.56
CA THR A 65 5.61 1.36 12.53
C THR A 65 5.31 2.74 13.12
N THR A 66 4.71 2.83 14.31
CA THR A 66 4.43 4.13 14.98
C THR A 66 5.72 4.90 15.29
N LYS A 67 6.78 4.23 15.74
CA LYS A 67 8.08 4.86 16.00
C LYS A 67 8.72 5.36 14.70
N ARG A 68 8.66 4.58 13.61
CA ARG A 68 9.14 5.01 12.29
C ARG A 68 8.34 6.20 11.76
N PHE A 69 7.01 6.16 11.85
CA PHE A 69 6.15 7.28 11.48
C PHE A 69 6.50 8.56 12.24
N LYS A 70 6.65 8.50 13.57
CA LYS A 70 7.03 9.66 14.39
C LYS A 70 8.38 10.25 13.94
N ARG A 71 9.35 9.40 13.62
CA ARG A 71 10.68 9.82 13.15
C ARG A 71 10.60 10.48 11.77
N ALA A 72 9.91 9.85 10.83
CA ALA A 72 9.70 10.34 9.47
C ALA A 72 8.95 11.68 9.47
N LEU A 73 7.90 11.79 10.28
CA LEU A 73 7.10 13.00 10.46
C LEU A 73 7.94 14.11 11.07
N ARG A 74 8.68 13.83 12.15
CA ARG A 74 9.53 14.82 12.79
C ARG A 74 10.57 15.37 11.83
N SER A 75 11.28 14.48 11.12
CA SER A 75 12.29 14.87 10.14
C SER A 75 11.71 15.77 9.04
N ARG A 76 10.50 15.47 8.55
CA ARG A 76 9.85 16.30 7.51
C ARG A 76 9.35 17.63 8.04
N ILE A 77 8.83 17.68 9.26
CA ILE A 77 8.45 18.94 9.91
C ILE A 77 9.67 19.83 10.13
N ASP A 78 10.79 19.25 10.57
CA ASP A 78 12.04 20.00 10.78
C ASP A 78 12.55 20.61 9.45
N LEU A 79 12.28 19.97 8.31
CA LEU A 79 12.61 20.50 6.97
C LEU A 79 11.71 21.64 6.47
N LEU A 80 10.55 21.89 7.10
CA LEU A 80 9.68 23.02 6.74
C LEU A 80 10.25 24.38 7.20
N ASP A 81 11.30 24.36 8.01
CA ASP A 81 12.03 25.52 8.52
C ASP A 81 11.09 26.58 9.12
N PHE A 82 10.19 26.13 10.00
CA PHE A 82 9.43 27.05 10.85
C PHE A 82 10.38 27.64 11.89
N THR A 83 11.04 28.73 11.51
CA THR A 83 11.70 29.64 12.45
C THR A 83 10.63 30.25 13.36
N GLY A 84 10.95 30.68 14.58
CA GLY A 84 9.97 31.20 15.57
C GLY A 84 9.21 32.47 15.16
N ILE A 85 9.18 32.81 13.88
CA ILE A 85 8.48 33.90 13.23
C ILE A 85 7.29 33.30 12.46
N TRP A 86 6.16 34.00 12.44
CA TRP A 86 4.99 33.55 11.68
C TRP A 86 5.33 33.43 10.18
N LYS A 87 4.98 32.29 9.60
CA LYS A 87 5.18 31.98 8.17
C LYS A 87 3.82 31.74 7.53
N GLU A 88 3.49 32.58 6.57
CA GLU A 88 2.31 32.39 5.73
C GLU A 88 2.54 31.21 4.77
N VAL A 89 1.51 30.39 4.59
CA VAL A 89 1.52 29.22 3.70
C VAL A 89 0.25 29.28 2.87
N ASP A 90 0.40 29.14 1.55
CA ASP A 90 -0.71 29.27 0.60
C ASP A 90 -1.84 28.25 0.87
N ASP A 91 -1.46 27.00 1.14
CA ASP A 91 -2.38 25.92 1.48
C ASP A 91 -1.81 25.05 2.61
N PHE A 92 -2.26 25.32 3.83
CA PHE A 92 -1.86 24.55 5.01
C PHE A 92 -2.28 23.08 4.93
N TYR A 93 -3.47 22.80 4.38
CA TYR A 93 -3.96 21.43 4.26
C TYR A 93 -3.05 20.65 3.31
N GLN A 94 -2.79 21.17 2.11
CA GLN A 94 -1.95 20.49 1.14
C GLN A 94 -0.52 20.28 1.66
N MET A 95 0.08 21.30 2.29
CA MET A 95 1.40 21.18 2.90
C MET A 95 1.43 20.09 3.99
N PHE A 96 0.50 20.14 4.93
CA PHE A 96 0.47 19.20 6.06
C PHE A 96 0.13 17.78 5.60
N ALA A 97 -0.85 17.64 4.70
CA ALA A 97 -1.28 16.36 4.15
C ALA A 97 -0.13 15.67 3.41
N LYS A 98 0.66 16.38 2.59
CA LYS A 98 1.86 15.82 1.94
C LYS A 98 2.89 15.33 2.94
N VAL A 99 3.15 16.10 4.01
CA VAL A 99 4.09 15.72 5.07
C VAL A 99 3.64 14.45 5.78
N VAL A 100 2.35 14.36 6.14
CA VAL A 100 1.78 13.19 6.81
C VAL A 100 1.77 11.97 5.87
N SER A 101 1.29 12.10 4.63
CA SER A 101 1.24 11.00 3.66
C SER A 101 2.64 10.44 3.39
N ALA A 102 3.63 11.31 3.13
CA ALA A 102 5.00 10.87 2.89
C ALA A 102 5.59 10.13 4.11
N SER A 103 5.29 10.61 5.33
CA SER A 103 5.74 9.97 6.57
C SER A 103 5.09 8.60 6.79
N LEU A 104 3.79 8.47 6.47
CA LEU A 104 3.05 7.23 6.58
C LEU A 104 3.57 6.19 5.59
N ILE A 105 3.69 6.58 4.31
CA ILE A 105 4.20 5.71 3.25
C ILE A 105 5.60 5.21 3.60
N GLU A 106 6.51 6.11 4.00
CA GLU A 106 7.87 5.73 4.40
C GLU A 106 7.88 4.76 5.60
N SER A 107 6.99 4.96 6.58
CA SER A 107 6.96 4.11 7.78
C SER A 107 6.52 2.67 7.50
N ILE A 108 5.72 2.46 6.45
CA ILE A 108 5.12 1.17 6.08
C ILE A 108 5.89 0.49 4.96
N PHE A 109 6.19 1.23 3.89
CA PHE A 109 6.79 0.73 2.64
C PHE A 109 8.29 1.05 2.52
N GLY A 110 8.86 1.65 3.57
CA GLY A 110 10.27 1.98 3.64
C GLY A 110 10.62 3.25 2.86
N PRO A 111 11.83 3.79 3.08
CA PRO A 111 12.28 5.01 2.41
C PRO A 111 12.58 4.81 0.93
N ALA A 112 12.89 3.57 0.48
CA ALA A 112 13.25 3.31 -0.91
C ALA A 112 12.14 3.70 -1.90
N LEU A 113 10.87 3.43 -1.60
CA LEU A 113 9.75 3.74 -2.49
C LEU A 113 9.72 5.23 -2.85
N LEU A 114 9.80 6.12 -1.85
CA LEU A 114 9.77 7.57 -2.07
C LEU A 114 11.09 8.12 -2.61
N ARG A 115 12.22 7.52 -2.23
CA ARG A 115 13.55 7.90 -2.76
C ARG A 115 13.65 7.65 -4.27
N LEU A 116 13.13 6.51 -4.74
CA LEU A 116 13.12 6.14 -6.15
C LEU A 116 12.08 6.94 -6.95
N ASN A 117 11.02 7.40 -6.29
CA ASN A 117 9.89 8.06 -6.92
C ASN A 117 9.59 9.41 -6.23
N PRO A 118 10.38 10.48 -6.46
CA PRO A 118 10.23 11.75 -5.74
C PRO A 118 8.87 12.44 -5.90
N GLY A 119 8.13 12.16 -6.98
CA GLY A 119 6.78 12.69 -7.22
C GLY A 119 5.64 11.74 -6.84
N PHE A 120 5.94 10.64 -6.13
CA PHE A 120 4.96 9.61 -5.81
C PHE A 120 3.79 10.15 -4.99
N VAL A 121 4.08 10.99 -3.98
CA VAL A 121 3.06 11.54 -3.07
C VAL A 121 2.14 12.49 -3.83
N GLU A 122 2.68 13.39 -4.66
CA GLU A 122 1.90 14.27 -5.54
C GLU A 122 0.98 13.48 -6.49
N ASN A 123 1.53 12.43 -7.10
CA ASN A 123 0.76 11.57 -7.99
C ASN A 123 -0.33 10.79 -7.24
N LEU A 124 -0.07 10.37 -6.01
CA LEU A 124 -1.06 9.69 -5.17
C LEU A 124 -2.25 10.61 -4.83
N TRP A 125 -1.99 11.87 -4.49
CA TRP A 125 -3.04 12.87 -4.29
C TRP A 125 -3.82 13.16 -5.58
N THR A 126 -3.12 13.25 -6.72
CA THR A 126 -3.78 13.38 -8.04
C THR A 126 -4.66 12.17 -8.35
N TYR A 127 -4.24 10.98 -7.94
CA TYR A 127 -5.00 9.75 -8.08
C TYR A 127 -6.22 9.71 -7.14
N ASP A 128 -6.12 10.25 -5.92
CA ASP A 128 -7.26 10.35 -4.99
C ASP A 128 -8.44 11.10 -5.63
N ASP A 129 -8.16 12.22 -6.30
CA ASP A 129 -9.16 12.98 -7.07
C ASP A 129 -9.81 12.16 -8.21
N CYS A 130 -9.12 11.12 -8.69
CA CYS A 130 -9.60 10.24 -9.75
C CYS A 130 -10.47 9.08 -9.25
N VAL A 131 -10.31 8.66 -7.99
CA VAL A 131 -11.00 7.50 -7.41
C VAL A 131 -12.53 7.55 -7.57
N PRO A 132 -13.23 8.69 -7.35
CA PRO A 132 -14.68 8.78 -7.54
C PRO A 132 -15.15 8.42 -8.96
N TRP A 133 -14.31 8.62 -9.97
CA TRP A 133 -14.64 8.26 -11.34
C TRP A 133 -14.37 6.79 -11.63
N LEU A 134 -13.27 6.26 -11.10
CA LEU A 134 -12.89 4.85 -11.23
C LEU A 134 -13.90 3.94 -10.53
N VAL A 135 -14.33 4.29 -9.31
CA VAL A 135 -15.33 3.51 -8.54
C VAL A 135 -16.70 3.48 -9.24
N ARG A 136 -17.02 4.50 -10.05
CA ARG A 136 -18.24 4.53 -10.88
C ARG A 136 -18.11 3.72 -12.17
N GLY A 137 -16.94 3.14 -12.45
CA GLY A 137 -16.68 2.35 -13.65
C GLY A 137 -16.71 3.17 -14.94
N VAL A 138 -16.41 4.48 -14.88
CA VAL A 138 -16.39 5.33 -16.07
C VAL A 138 -15.31 4.83 -17.05
N PRO A 139 -15.64 4.52 -18.32
CA PRO A 139 -14.68 3.95 -19.27
C PRO A 139 -13.43 4.81 -19.51
N SER A 140 -12.31 4.16 -19.79
CA SER A 140 -11.00 4.80 -20.00
C SER A 140 -10.95 5.78 -21.16
N PHE A 141 -11.80 5.65 -22.18
CA PHE A 141 -11.86 6.61 -23.27
C PHE A 141 -12.53 7.95 -22.88
N LEU A 142 -13.31 7.99 -21.79
CA LEU A 142 -13.90 9.22 -21.25
C LEU A 142 -12.99 9.92 -20.23
N ILE A 143 -12.24 9.14 -19.44
CA ILE A 143 -11.35 9.63 -18.38
C ILE A 143 -9.92 9.07 -18.52
N PRO A 144 -9.25 9.23 -19.68
CA PRO A 144 -7.95 8.59 -19.93
C PRO A 144 -6.86 9.03 -18.93
N GLY A 145 -6.96 10.25 -18.39
CA GLY A 145 -6.04 10.75 -17.37
C GLY A 145 -6.09 9.97 -16.06
N SER A 146 -7.29 9.59 -15.59
CA SER A 146 -7.48 8.82 -14.35
C SER A 146 -6.92 7.40 -14.45
N TYR A 147 -7.02 6.77 -15.60
CA TYR A 147 -6.40 5.47 -15.84
C TYR A 147 -4.87 5.58 -15.92
N ARG A 148 -4.37 6.63 -16.59
CA ARG A 148 -2.93 6.87 -16.72
C ARG A 148 -2.27 7.11 -15.36
N ILE A 149 -2.82 7.97 -14.52
CA ILE A 149 -2.22 8.26 -13.21
C ILE A 149 -2.17 7.02 -12.31
N ARG A 150 -3.20 6.17 -12.36
CA ARG A 150 -3.21 4.88 -11.66
C ARG A 150 -2.10 3.95 -12.19
N ASP A 151 -2.00 3.82 -13.50
CA ASP A 151 -1.03 2.91 -14.13
C ASP A 151 0.41 3.42 -13.93
N ASP A 152 0.63 4.74 -13.89
CA ASP A 152 1.91 5.37 -13.56
C ASP A 152 2.33 5.07 -12.11
N LEU A 153 1.42 5.19 -11.13
CA LEU A 153 1.69 4.81 -9.73
C LEU A 153 2.05 3.33 -9.60
N ARG A 154 1.32 2.45 -10.30
CA ARG A 154 1.64 1.01 -10.33
C ARG A 154 3.00 0.75 -10.98
N HIS A 155 3.37 1.50 -12.02
CA HIS A 155 4.69 1.39 -12.63
C HIS A 155 5.80 1.78 -11.64
N GLN A 156 5.62 2.86 -10.88
CA GLN A 156 6.54 3.30 -9.83
C GLN A 156 6.70 2.25 -8.72
N ILE A 157 5.59 1.64 -8.28
CA ILE A 157 5.58 0.54 -7.30
C ILE A 157 6.37 -0.67 -7.84
N LYS A 158 6.15 -1.08 -9.09
CA LYS A 158 6.90 -2.18 -9.71
C LYS A 158 8.40 -1.88 -9.87
N GLY A 159 8.75 -0.63 -10.18
CA GLY A 159 10.14 -0.17 -10.19
C GLY A 159 10.79 -0.32 -8.82
N TRP A 160 10.06 0.01 -7.75
CA TRP A 160 10.48 -0.21 -6.38
C TRP A 160 10.63 -1.70 -6.04
N TYR A 161 9.73 -2.60 -6.48
CA TYR A 161 9.90 -4.05 -6.29
C TYR A 161 11.22 -4.56 -6.87
N LYS A 162 11.53 -4.17 -8.11
CA LYS A 162 12.76 -4.57 -8.77
C LYS A 162 13.98 -4.16 -7.96
N TYR A 163 14.00 -2.93 -7.47
CA TYR A 163 15.09 -2.43 -6.63
C TYR A 163 15.15 -3.18 -5.29
N ALA A 164 14.03 -3.30 -4.59
CA ALA A 164 13.98 -3.91 -3.27
C ALA A 164 14.39 -5.40 -3.32
N ARG A 165 13.96 -6.17 -4.33
CA ARG A 165 14.40 -7.56 -4.53
C ARG A 165 15.90 -7.70 -4.82
N GLN A 166 16.52 -6.69 -5.43
CA GLN A 166 17.95 -6.70 -5.75
C GLN A 166 18.82 -6.35 -4.54
N GLU A 167 18.39 -5.38 -3.74
CA GLU A 167 19.20 -4.80 -2.67
C GLU A 167 18.88 -5.34 -1.27
N PHE A 168 17.71 -5.95 -1.09
CA PHE A 168 17.31 -6.48 0.21
C PHE A 168 18.17 -7.67 0.62
N HIS A 169 18.62 -7.62 1.88
CA HIS A 169 19.27 -8.72 2.57
C HIS A 169 18.67 -8.84 3.97
N GLU A 170 18.56 -10.05 4.51
CA GLU A 170 17.95 -10.26 5.84
C GLU A 170 18.66 -9.47 6.96
N SER A 171 19.97 -9.23 6.82
CA SER A 171 20.73 -8.42 7.76
C SER A 171 20.35 -6.93 7.76
N ALA A 172 19.55 -6.47 6.80
CA ALA A 172 19.04 -5.10 6.73
C ALA A 172 17.78 -4.89 7.57
N ILE A 173 17.17 -5.96 8.08
CA ILE A 173 16.02 -5.88 8.99
C ILE A 173 16.49 -5.24 10.30
N ASP A 174 15.76 -4.22 10.74
CA ASP A 174 15.99 -3.53 12.00
C ASP A 174 15.99 -4.53 13.17
N PRO A 175 16.69 -4.26 14.29
CA PRO A 175 16.75 -5.17 15.44
C PRO A 175 15.39 -5.54 16.06
N ASP A 176 14.33 -4.81 15.71
CA ASP A 176 12.97 -5.13 16.12
C ASP A 176 12.26 -6.17 15.23
N GLY A 177 12.88 -6.58 14.13
CA GLY A 177 12.32 -7.56 13.18
C GLY A 177 11.29 -6.99 12.22
N ASP A 178 10.96 -5.70 12.29
CA ASP A 178 9.86 -5.10 11.53
C ASP A 178 10.35 -4.19 10.41
N GLY A 179 11.14 -3.15 10.71
CA GLY A 179 11.57 -2.17 9.71
C GLY A 179 12.74 -2.64 8.83
N ASP A 180 12.83 -2.17 7.58
CA ASP A 180 14.03 -2.20 6.77
C ASP A 180 14.04 -1.05 5.72
N PRO A 181 15.20 -0.66 5.17
CA PRO A 181 15.29 0.46 4.22
C PRO A 181 14.69 0.22 2.83
N PHE A 182 14.39 -1.03 2.46
CA PHE A 182 14.02 -1.46 1.12
C PHE A 182 12.53 -1.75 1.03
N TRP A 183 12.00 -2.67 1.85
CA TRP A 183 10.59 -3.05 1.88
C TRP A 183 9.79 -2.29 2.93
N GLY A 184 10.44 -1.75 3.96
CA GLY A 184 9.76 -1.13 5.08
C GLY A 184 9.36 -2.13 6.14
N SER A 185 8.07 -2.29 6.38
CA SER A 185 7.54 -3.12 7.48
C SER A 185 7.51 -4.61 7.14
N GLU A 186 7.44 -5.46 8.18
CA GLU A 186 7.26 -6.90 8.00
C GLU A 186 5.94 -7.21 7.29
N PHE A 187 4.93 -6.36 7.48
CA PHE A 187 3.66 -6.44 6.77
C PHE A 187 3.85 -6.43 5.24
N VAL A 188 4.68 -5.53 4.72
CA VAL A 188 4.94 -5.43 3.26
C VAL A 188 5.73 -6.65 2.77
N ARG A 189 6.76 -7.08 3.51
CA ARG A 189 7.52 -8.29 3.18
C ARG A 189 6.62 -9.53 3.16
N TYR A 190 5.72 -9.64 4.14
CA TYR A 190 4.73 -10.72 4.21
C TYR A 190 3.85 -10.73 2.96
N LEU A 191 3.29 -9.57 2.56
CA LEU A 191 2.45 -9.48 1.36
C LEU A 191 3.22 -9.87 0.10
N GLN A 192 4.44 -9.36 -0.07
CA GLN A 192 5.29 -9.68 -1.21
C GLN A 192 5.56 -11.18 -1.33
N ASN A 193 5.87 -11.85 -0.22
CA ASN A 193 6.16 -13.29 -0.23
C ASN A 193 4.91 -14.13 -0.47
N ASN A 194 3.87 -13.93 0.36
CA ASN A 194 2.70 -14.81 0.38
C ASN A 194 1.84 -14.65 -0.87
N LEU A 195 1.59 -13.41 -1.33
CA LEU A 195 0.77 -13.21 -2.53
C LEU A 195 1.47 -13.77 -3.79
N SER A 196 2.79 -13.64 -3.88
CA SER A 196 3.58 -14.25 -4.96
C SER A 196 3.45 -15.78 -4.95
N GLU A 197 3.55 -16.40 -3.77
CA GLU A 197 3.34 -17.85 -3.61
C GLU A 197 1.93 -18.28 -4.01
N TRP A 198 0.93 -17.41 -3.82
CA TRP A 198 -0.46 -17.62 -4.26
C TRP A 198 -0.69 -17.22 -5.74
N GLY A 199 0.38 -17.05 -6.51
CA GLY A 199 0.32 -16.83 -7.96
C GLY A 199 0.07 -15.39 -8.40
N HIS A 200 0.23 -14.40 -7.52
CA HIS A 200 0.16 -12.99 -7.91
C HIS A 200 1.47 -12.54 -8.56
N ASP A 201 1.38 -12.05 -9.79
CA ASP A 201 2.50 -11.39 -10.46
C ASP A 201 2.66 -9.93 -9.98
N ASP A 202 3.69 -9.26 -10.48
CA ASP A 202 3.97 -7.85 -10.14
C ASP A 202 2.83 -6.90 -10.52
N ASP A 203 2.02 -7.23 -11.53
CA ASP A 203 0.85 -6.45 -11.87
C ASP A 203 -0.24 -6.59 -10.80
N ALA A 204 -0.51 -7.79 -10.32
CA ALA A 204 -1.44 -8.03 -9.24
C ALA A 204 -0.97 -7.45 -7.91
N LEU A 205 0.31 -7.63 -7.56
CA LEU A 205 0.93 -7.07 -6.37
C LEU A 205 0.87 -5.55 -6.37
N SER A 206 1.20 -4.89 -7.48
CA SER A 206 1.16 -3.42 -7.56
C SER A 206 -0.24 -2.84 -7.38
N ALA A 207 -1.29 -3.56 -7.79
CA ALA A 207 -2.66 -3.16 -7.52
C ALA A 207 -3.02 -3.31 -6.03
N GLN A 208 -2.59 -4.40 -5.40
CA GLN A 208 -2.76 -4.61 -3.96
C GLN A 208 -2.03 -3.56 -3.13
N ASP A 209 -0.76 -3.28 -3.44
CA ASP A 209 0.04 -2.30 -2.71
C ASP A 209 -0.44 -0.88 -2.97
N LEU A 210 -0.89 -0.54 -4.19
CA LEU A 210 -1.55 0.75 -4.42
C LEU A 210 -2.81 0.90 -3.56
N GLY A 211 -3.61 -0.16 -3.42
CA GLY A 211 -4.76 -0.16 -2.52
C GLY A 211 -4.37 0.12 -1.07
N THR A 212 -3.36 -0.60 -0.61
CA THR A 212 -2.81 -0.46 0.76
C THR A 212 -2.21 0.93 1.01
N ILE A 213 -1.52 1.51 0.03
CA ILE A 213 -0.94 2.86 0.09
C ILE A 213 -2.04 3.93 0.14
N TRP A 214 -3.14 3.72 -0.58
CA TRP A 214 -4.24 4.68 -0.69
C TRP A 214 -5.15 4.69 0.54
N GLY A 215 -5.54 3.53 1.09
CA GLY A 215 -6.45 3.47 2.24
C GLY A 215 -6.82 2.07 2.71
#